data_AF-A0A378II20-F1
#
_entry.id   AF-A0A378II20-F1
#
_cell.length_a   1.000
_cell.length_b   1.000
_cell.length_c   1.000
_cell.angle_alpha   90.00
_cell.angle_beta   90.00
_cell.angle_gamma   90.00
#
_symmetry.space_group_name_H-M   'P 1'
#
loop_
_entity.id
_entity.type
_entity.pdbx_description
1 polymer ?
#
loop_
_entity_poly.entity_id
_entity_poly.type
_entity_poly.pdbx_seq_one_letter_code
_entity_poly.pdbx_strand_id
1 'polypeptide(L)'
;MSYYFIEQNYFLVLEGQAPLLGTIIDENLRALIIKTYIHVKSLIDSFKTNNITLAKYEDINSFILQNPLNPFAQEVKEKYELVLDGYAKSIRGLLQETESNIICLFSIIDKYLCKQSIVGSPPNVGAF
;
A
#
# COMPACT_ATOMS: atom_id res chain seq x y z
N MET A 1 6.26 -7.91 23.12
CA MET A 1 5.42 -8.20 21.94
C MET A 1 4.83 -6.89 21.45
N SER A 2 5.39 -6.28 20.40
CA SER A 2 4.80 -5.08 19.79
C SER A 2 3.55 -5.49 19.02
N TYR A 3 2.38 -5.03 19.47
CA TYR A 3 1.13 -5.15 18.72
C TYR A 3 1.20 -4.17 17.54
N TYR A 4 1.42 -4.69 16.33
CA TYR A 4 1.25 -3.92 15.11
C TYR A 4 -0.23 -3.89 14.75
N PHE A 5 -0.79 -2.70 14.60
CA PHE A 5 -2.21 -2.49 14.32
C PHE A 5 -2.43 -2.67 12.81
N ILE A 6 -2.61 -3.92 12.37
CA ILE A 6 -3.02 -4.23 11.00
C ILE A 6 -4.54 -4.06 10.96
N GLU A 7 -5.02 -2.93 10.41
CA GLU A 7 -6.46 -2.79 10.19
C GLU A 7 -6.86 -3.59 8.96
N GLN A 8 -7.92 -4.39 9.09
CA GLN A 8 -8.33 -5.22 7.97
C GLN A 8 -9.13 -4.44 6.92
N ASN A 9 -9.97 -3.50 7.34
CA ASN A 9 -11.07 -2.97 6.53
C ASN A 9 -10.77 -1.61 5.88
N TYR A 10 -9.66 -1.47 5.15
CA TYR A 10 -9.35 -0.21 4.46
C TYR A 10 -10.27 0.04 3.26
N PHE A 11 -10.66 -1.01 2.54
CA PHE A 11 -11.44 -0.89 1.30
C PHE A 11 -12.57 -1.90 1.27
N LEU A 12 -13.62 -1.62 2.05
CA LEU A 12 -14.83 -2.45 2.15
C LEU A 12 -15.43 -2.84 0.79
N VAL A 13 -15.33 -1.96 -0.21
CA VAL A 13 -15.82 -2.21 -1.57
C VAL A 13 -15.02 -3.33 -2.25
N LEU A 14 -13.70 -3.36 -2.11
CA LEU A 14 -12.86 -4.40 -2.71
C LEU A 14 -13.03 -5.73 -1.99
N GLU A 15 -13.17 -5.70 -0.67
CA GLU A 15 -13.40 -6.91 0.13
C GLU A 15 -14.77 -7.53 -0.13
N GLY A 16 -15.83 -6.70 -0.23
CA GLY A 16 -17.17 -7.15 -0.57
C GLY A 16 -17.32 -7.67 -2.00
N GLN A 17 -16.43 -7.25 -2.91
CA GLN A 17 -16.41 -7.67 -4.31
C GLN A 17 -15.29 -8.66 -4.63
N ALA A 18 -14.60 -9.20 -3.63
CA ALA A 18 -13.53 -10.18 -3.81
C ALA A 18 -13.95 -11.42 -4.66
N PRO A 19 -15.20 -11.93 -4.59
CA PRO A 19 -15.65 -13.00 -5.48
C PRO A 19 -15.57 -12.65 -6.97
N LEU A 20 -15.77 -11.37 -7.34
CA LEU A 20 -15.67 -10.93 -8.73
C LEU A 20 -14.23 -11.03 -9.27
N LEU A 21 -13.20 -10.94 -8.42
CA LEU A 21 -11.82 -11.17 -8.85
C LEU A 21 -11.61 -12.58 -9.40
N GLY A 22 -12.36 -13.57 -8.89
CA GLY A 22 -12.32 -14.95 -9.39
C GLY A 22 -12.86 -15.10 -10.82
N THR A 23 -13.63 -14.13 -11.31
CA THR A 23 -14.17 -14.13 -12.68
C THR A 23 -13.19 -13.61 -13.73
N ILE A 24 -12.10 -12.97 -13.29
CA ILE A 24 -11.06 -12.46 -14.19
C ILE A 24 -10.26 -13.64 -14.72
N ILE A 25 -10.39 -13.93 -16.02
CA ILE A 25 -9.71 -15.07 -16.67
C ILE A 25 -8.19 -14.87 -16.72
N ASP A 26 -7.75 -13.64 -17.00
CA ASP A 26 -6.33 -13.29 -17.06
C ASP A 26 -5.70 -13.36 -15.65
N GLU A 27 -4.90 -14.40 -15.44
CA GLU A 27 -4.21 -14.65 -14.17
C GLU A 27 -3.23 -13.53 -13.81
N ASN A 28 -2.52 -12.97 -14.78
CA ASN A 28 -1.55 -11.91 -14.54
C ASN A 28 -2.25 -10.63 -14.10
N LEU A 29 -3.35 -10.28 -14.76
CA LEU A 29 -4.18 -9.15 -14.37
C LEU A 29 -4.76 -9.33 -12.96
N ARG A 30 -5.32 -10.51 -12.68
CA ARG A 30 -5.88 -10.85 -11.36
C ARG A 30 -4.81 -10.75 -10.27
N ALA A 31 -3.63 -11.33 -10.49
CA ALA A 31 -2.51 -11.26 -9.57
C ALA A 31 -2.04 -9.81 -9.34
N LEU A 32 -1.98 -9.00 -10.40
CA LEU A 32 -1.58 -7.60 -10.31
C LEU A 32 -2.58 -6.75 -9.50
N ILE A 33 -3.89 -6.98 -9.65
CA ILE A 33 -4.93 -6.32 -8.84
C ILE A 33 -4.75 -6.67 -7.37
N ILE A 34 -4.62 -7.96 -7.05
CA ILE A 34 -4.44 -8.44 -5.67
C ILE A 34 -3.15 -7.89 -5.07
N LYS A 35 -2.04 -7.93 -5.83
CA LYS A 35 -0.75 -7.38 -5.39
C LYS A 35 -0.85 -5.89 -5.08
N THR A 36 -1.47 -5.12 -5.97
CA THR A 36 -1.66 -3.68 -5.77
C THR A 36 -2.47 -3.40 -4.52
N TYR A 37 -3.57 -4.15 -4.31
CA TYR A 37 -4.38 -4.06 -3.11
C TYR A 37 -3.58 -4.27 -1.82
N ILE A 38 -2.82 -5.37 -1.76
CA ILE A 38 -1.98 -5.70 -0.61
C ILE A 38 -0.94 -4.60 -0.38
N HIS A 39 -0.28 -4.12 -1.42
CA HIS A 39 0.76 -3.09 -1.31
C HIS A 39 0.19 -1.77 -0.75
N VAL A 40 -0.97 -1.32 -1.24
CA VAL A 40 -1.63 -0.11 -0.73
C VAL A 40 -2.00 -0.28 0.75
N LYS A 41 -2.57 -1.42 1.13
CA LYS A 41 -2.91 -1.72 2.53
C LYS A 41 -1.67 -1.72 3.42
N SER A 42 -0.62 -2.42 3.01
CA SER A 42 0.66 -2.46 3.72
C SER A 42 1.31 -1.08 3.83
N LEU A 43 1.13 -0.21 2.84
CA LEU A 43 1.62 1.16 2.88
C LEU A 43 0.93 1.96 3.99
N ILE A 44 -0.41 1.89 4.07
CA ILE A 44 -1.18 2.57 5.12
C ILE A 44 -0.80 2.04 6.52
N ASP A 45 -0.72 0.72 6.69
CA ASP A 45 -0.31 0.09 7.95
C ASP A 45 1.11 0.50 8.36
N SER A 46 2.03 0.61 7.39
CA SER A 46 3.40 1.04 7.63
C SER A 46 3.46 2.50 8.09
N PHE A 47 2.70 3.41 7.46
CA PHE A 47 2.62 4.80 7.90
C PHE A 47 2.05 4.93 9.32
N LYS A 48 0.95 4.23 9.62
CA LYS A 48 0.35 4.25 10.97
C LYS A 48 1.34 3.75 12.03
N THR A 49 2.00 2.64 11.74
CA THR A 49 2.97 2.05 12.65
C THR A 49 4.20 2.94 12.83
N ASN A 50 4.68 3.58 11.76
CA ASN A 50 5.76 4.55 11.84
C ASN A 50 5.38 5.73 12.73
N ASN A 51 4.15 6.24 12.62
CA ASN A 51 3.66 7.34 13.46
C ASN A 51 3.58 6.94 14.95
N ILE A 52 3.12 5.72 15.25
CA ILE A 52 3.11 5.20 16.63
C ILE A 52 4.54 5.09 17.18
N THR A 53 5.47 4.61 16.34
CA THR A 53 6.90 4.52 16.69
C THR A 53 7.50 5.89 16.95
N LEU A 54 7.15 6.89 16.12
CA LEU A 54 7.61 8.26 16.25
C LEU A 54 7.12 8.90 17.55
N ALA A 55 5.85 8.72 17.92
CA ALA A 55 5.33 9.23 19.19
C ALA A 55 6.12 8.68 20.39
N LYS A 56 6.44 7.37 20.39
CA LYS A 56 7.24 6.75 21.45
C LYS A 56 8.68 7.27 21.48
N TYR A 57 9.26 7.53 20.31
CA TYR A 57 10.57 8.16 20.20
C TYR A 57 10.56 9.57 20.81
N GLU A 58 9.54 10.38 20.51
CA GLU A 58 9.36 11.74 21.03
C GLU A 58 9.18 11.76 22.56
N ASP A 59 8.44 10.81 23.11
CA ASP A 59 8.27 10.63 24.56
C ASP A 59 9.63 10.37 25.25
N ILE A 60 10.43 9.45 24.69
CA ILE A 60 11.74 9.11 25.23
C ILE A 60 12.72 10.26 25.07
N ASN A 61 12.69 10.95 23.93
CA ASN A 61 13.54 12.10 23.68
C ASN A 61 13.23 13.22 24.69
N SER A 62 11.94 13.46 24.98
CA SER A 62 11.50 14.40 26.02
C SER A 62 11.98 13.99 27.42
N PHE A 63 11.95 12.70 27.73
CA PHE A 63 12.49 12.18 28.99
C PHE A 63 14.01 12.38 29.12
N ILE A 64 14.78 12.17 28.03
CA ILE A 64 16.23 12.39 28.01
C ILE A 64 16.57 13.87 28.23
N LEU A 65 15.81 14.80 27.66
CA LEU A 65 16.01 16.23 27.90
C LEU A 65 15.89 16.59 29.39
N GLN A 66 15.04 15.89 30.13
CA GLN A 66 14.89 16.05 31.58
C GLN A 66 15.94 15.24 32.37
N ASN A 67 16.43 14.13 31.83
CA ASN A 67 17.32 13.18 32.49
C ASN A 67 18.52 12.80 31.60
N PRO A 68 19.43 13.74 31.27
CA PRO A 68 20.44 13.55 30.23
C PRO A 68 21.48 12.47 30.54
N LEU A 69 21.68 12.16 31.83
CA LEU A 69 22.64 11.16 32.30
C LEU A 69 22.06 9.74 32.38
N ASN A 70 20.83 9.50 31.90
CA ASN A 70 20.23 8.17 31.92
C ASN A 70 20.68 7.34 30.69
N PRO A 71 21.61 6.38 30.85
CA PRO A 71 22.15 5.62 29.71
C PRO A 71 21.12 4.67 29.09
N PHE A 72 20.18 4.16 29.89
CA PHE A 72 19.11 3.30 29.38
C PHE A 72 18.19 4.06 28.43
N ALA A 73 17.83 5.31 28.76
CA ALA A 73 17.01 6.12 27.89
C ALA A 73 17.71 6.41 26.55
N GLN A 74 19.02 6.68 26.57
CA GLN A 74 19.82 6.85 25.34
C GLN A 74 19.83 5.59 24.48
N GLU A 75 20.05 4.41 25.07
CA GLU A 75 20.02 3.13 24.33
C GLU A 75 18.64 2.88 23.69
N VAL A 76 17.56 3.17 24.41
CA VAL A 76 16.21 3.00 23.87
C VAL A 76 15.94 4.00 22.75
N LYS A 77 16.41 5.26 22.87
CA LYS A 77 16.31 6.27 21.80
C LYS A 77 16.98 5.79 20.52
N GLU A 78 18.21 5.28 20.61
CA GLU A 78 18.96 4.77 19.45
C GLU A 78 18.22 3.61 18.75
N LYS A 79 17.60 2.71 19.52
CA LYS A 79 16.78 1.62 18.96
C LYS A 79 15.58 2.15 18.18
N TYR A 80 14.89 3.18 18.70
CA TYR A 80 13.78 3.80 17.98
C TYR A 80 14.25 4.51 16.71
N GLU A 81 15.39 5.21 16.74
CA GLU A 81 15.97 5.86 15.55
C GLU A 81 16.26 4.84 14.44
N LEU A 82 16.84 3.68 14.80
CA LEU A 82 17.10 2.61 13.85
C LEU A 82 15.81 2.03 13.23
N VAL A 83 14.76 1.87 14.03
CA VAL A 83 13.46 1.39 13.54
C VAL A 83 12.80 2.43 12.61
N LEU A 84 12.85 3.72 12.96
CA LEU A 84 12.29 4.80 12.16
C LEU A 84 13.01 4.95 10.80
N ASP A 85 14.34 4.84 10.76
CA ASP A 85 15.10 4.83 9.51
C ASP A 85 14.72 3.62 8.63
N GLY A 86 14.53 2.45 9.26
CA GLY A 86 14.02 1.26 8.59
C GLY A 86 12.64 1.46 7.96
N TYR A 87 11.71 2.08 8.68
CA TYR A 87 10.38 2.41 8.15
C TYR A 87 10.47 3.40 6.99
N ALA A 88 11.28 4.46 7.09
CA ALA A 88 11.41 5.46 6.02
C ALA A 88 11.89 4.82 4.70
N LYS A 89 12.87 3.91 4.77
CA LYS A 89 13.35 3.15 3.60
C LYS A 89 12.26 2.23 3.05
N SER A 90 11.60 1.47 3.91
CA SER A 90 10.58 0.48 3.53
C SER A 90 9.35 1.13 2.90
N ILE A 91 8.87 2.23 3.48
CA ILE A 91 7.74 3.02 2.97
C ILE A 91 8.06 3.57 1.59
N ARG A 92 9.27 4.11 1.39
CA ARG A 92 9.68 4.65 0.08
C ARG A 92 9.71 3.57 -0.99
N GLY A 93 10.30 2.41 -0.69
CA GLY A 93 10.33 1.28 -1.64
C GLY A 93 8.93 0.78 -1.97
N LEU A 94 8.10 0.58 -0.95
CA LEU A 94 6.72 0.12 -1.13
C LEU A 94 5.87 1.11 -1.93
N LEU A 95 6.05 2.42 -1.71
CA LEU A 95 5.37 3.45 -2.50
C LEU A 95 5.74 3.35 -3.99
N GLN A 96 7.03 3.27 -4.32
CA GLN A 96 7.50 3.14 -5.70
C GLN A 96 6.95 1.89 -6.40
N GLU A 97 6.93 0.75 -5.69
CA GLU A 97 6.35 -0.48 -6.21
C GLU A 97 4.84 -0.36 -6.41
N THR A 98 4.15 0.32 -5.49
CA THR A 98 2.70 0.55 -5.57
C THR A 98 2.36 1.42 -6.77
N GLU A 99 3.07 2.53 -6.97
CA GLU A 99 2.90 3.41 -8.13
C GLU A 99 3.13 2.66 -9.44
N SER A 100 4.19 1.84 -9.50
CA SER A 100 4.49 1.01 -10.66
C SER A 100 3.36 0.01 -10.97
N ASN A 101 2.80 -0.64 -9.95
CA ASN A 101 1.69 -1.56 -10.11
C ASN A 101 0.42 -0.83 -10.61
N ILE A 102 0.13 0.36 -10.08
CA ILE A 102 -1.02 1.19 -10.47
C ILE A 102 -0.90 1.62 -11.95
N ILE A 103 0.28 2.08 -12.38
CA ILE A 103 0.54 2.47 -13.78
C ILE A 103 0.33 1.28 -14.72
N CYS A 104 0.81 0.10 -14.32
CA CYS A 104 0.64 -1.13 -15.09
C CYS A 104 -0.85 -1.52 -15.19
N LEU A 105 -1.61 -1.43 -14.09
CA LEU A 105 -3.04 -1.69 -14.08
C LEU A 105 -3.80 -0.75 -15.02
N PHE A 106 -3.54 0.55 -14.96
CA PHE A 106 -4.19 1.51 -15.87
C PHE A 106 -3.86 1.21 -17.33
N SER A 107 -2.60 0.90 -17.64
CA SER A 107 -2.18 0.55 -19.00
C SER A 107 -2.93 -0.68 -19.54
N ILE A 108 -3.19 -1.68 -18.69
CA ILE A 108 -3.95 -2.86 -19.07
C ILE A 108 -5.43 -2.51 -19.26
N ILE A 109 -6.02 -1.77 -18.32
CA ILE A 109 -7.43 -1.34 -18.38
C ILE A 109 -7.69 -0.51 -19.64
N ASP A 110 -6.83 0.47 -19.93
CA ASP A 110 -6.94 1.32 -21.13
C ASP A 110 -6.88 0.50 -22.41
N LYS A 111 -5.99 -0.51 -22.47
CA LYS A 111 -5.92 -1.43 -23.60
C LYS A 111 -7.20 -2.26 -23.77
N TYR A 112 -7.83 -2.67 -22.67
CA TYR A 112 -9.12 -3.37 -22.71
C TYR A 112 -10.24 -2.46 -23.21
N LEU A 113 -10.32 -1.23 -22.71
CA LEU A 113 -11.33 -0.25 -23.11
C LEU A 113 -11.17 0.14 -24.60
N CYS A 114 -9.95 0.39 -25.06
CA CYS A 114 -9.68 0.72 -26.47
C CYS A 114 -10.04 -0.43 -27.42
N LYS A 115 -9.86 -1.69 -27.01
CA LYS A 115 -10.26 -2.86 -27.83
C LYS A 115 -11.78 -2.94 -28.01
N GLN A 116 -12.57 -2.57 -27.00
CA GLN A 116 -14.04 -2.57 -27.11
C GLN A 116 -14.54 -1.52 -28.11
N SER A 117 -13.84 -0.38 -28.24
CA SER A 117 -14.17 0.68 -29.20
C SER A 117 -14.04 0.24 -30.66
N ILE A 118 -13.16 -0.73 -30.96
CA ILE A 118 -12.89 -1.20 -32.33
C ILE A 118 -13.90 -2.26 -32.78
N VAL A 119 -14.50 -3.01 -31.85
CA VAL A 119 -15.45 -4.10 -32.15
C VAL A 119 -16.91 -3.62 -32.19
N GLY A 120 -17.18 -2.36 -31.83
CA GLY A 120 -18.53 -1.80 -31.66
C GLY A 120 -19.21 -1.17 -32.87
N SER A 121 -18.67 -1.26 -34.10
CA SER A 121 -19.39 -0.78 -35.30
C SER A 121 -20.09 -1.95 -36.01
N PRO A 122 -21.43 -2.07 -35.98
CA PRO A 122 -22.12 -3.05 -36.81
C PRO A 122 -21.91 -2.70 -38.29
N PRO A 123 -21.84 -3.69 -39.20
CA PRO A 123 -21.82 -3.41 -40.62
C PRO A 123 -23.10 -2.68 -40.98
N ASN A 124 -22.95 -1.50 -41.58
CA ASN A 124 -24.03 -0.75 -42.19
C ASN A 124 -24.55 -1.58 -43.37
N VAL A 125 -25.54 -2.43 -43.12
CA VAL A 125 -26.25 -3.14 -44.18
C VAL A 125 -27.11 -2.09 -44.87
N GLY A 126 -26.54 -1.52 -45.93
CA GLY A 126 -27.24 -0.60 -46.81
C GLY A 126 -28.56 -1.22 -47.24
N ALA A 127 -29.64 -0.49 -46.96
CA ALA A 127 -30.95 -0.77 -47.51
C ALA A 127 -30.86 -0.73 -49.04
N PHE A 128 -31.15 -1.86 -49.67
CA PHE A 128 -31.64 -1.96 -51.04
C PHE A 128 -33.08 -2.44 -50.99
#